data_AF-A0A182AKN1-F1
#
_entry.id   AF-A0A182AKN1-F1
#
_cell.length_a   1.000
_cell.length_b   1.000
_cell.length_c   1.000
_cell.angle_alpha   90.00
_cell.angle_beta   90.00
_cell.angle_gamma   90.00
#
_symmetry.space_group_name_H-M   'P 1'
#
loop_
_entity.id
_entity.type
_entity.pdbx_description
1 polymer ?
#
loop_
_entity_poly.entity_id
_entity_poly.type
_entity_poly.pdbx_seq_one_letter_code
_entity_poly.pdbx_strand_id
1 'polypeptide(L)'
;MTFPAELRRYRLTVLVASLLLAAVGVAALAVALAPSTNAGNPIPYLLFAAATLPVALFGLIGVPRWYRRAGRIVAGTPPRPALASLRLEEGSDSTALYAEVRIGESAAQALDAVALLIPAWDVGPLLGGPMPVGLYVDPERCRLVAIAVPQGMLWCLPPGRIIPDGSPPARDGRDHPPGAGGPGGGL
;
A
#
# COMPACT_ATOMS: atom_id res chain seq x y z
N MET A 1 11.75 -16.94 -12.20
CA MET A 1 10.41 -16.35 -12.05
C MET A 1 10.26 -15.16 -12.96
N THR A 2 9.59 -15.33 -14.09
CA THR A 2 9.23 -14.26 -15.02
C THR A 2 8.05 -13.51 -14.44
N PHE A 3 8.20 -12.21 -14.19
CA PHE A 3 7.06 -11.38 -13.78
C PHE A 3 5.99 -11.36 -14.89
N PRO A 4 4.70 -11.33 -14.53
CA PRO A 4 3.62 -11.10 -15.49
C PRO A 4 3.92 -9.86 -16.36
N ALA A 5 3.54 -9.88 -17.63
CA ALA A 5 3.79 -8.77 -18.56
C ALA A 5 3.24 -7.43 -18.03
N GLU A 6 2.13 -7.48 -17.30
CA GLU A 6 1.46 -6.35 -16.65
C GLU A 6 2.37 -5.61 -15.67
N LEU A 7 3.01 -6.36 -14.77
CA LEU A 7 3.89 -5.80 -13.74
C LEU A 7 5.16 -5.21 -14.36
N ARG A 8 5.61 -5.74 -15.50
CA ARG A 8 6.72 -5.16 -16.29
C ARG A 8 6.31 -3.82 -16.90
N ARG A 9 5.13 -3.73 -17.52
CA ARG A 9 4.61 -2.47 -18.10
C ARG A 9 4.45 -1.40 -17.03
N TYR A 10 3.78 -1.73 -15.92
CA TYR A 10 3.61 -0.79 -14.81
C TYR A 10 4.95 -0.28 -14.26
N ARG A 11 5.90 -1.19 -14.00
CA ARG A 11 7.23 -0.80 -13.53
C ARG A 11 7.97 0.11 -14.50
N LEU A 12 7.84 -0.13 -15.81
CA LEU A 12 8.45 0.72 -16.82
C LEU A 12 7.79 2.11 -16.84
N THR A 13 6.46 2.18 -16.81
CA THR A 13 5.73 3.46 -16.75
C THR A 13 6.11 4.26 -15.52
N VAL A 14 6.11 3.64 -14.34
CA VAL A 14 6.53 4.31 -13.10
C VAL A 14 7.99 4.76 -13.18
N LEU A 15 8.89 3.93 -13.73
CA LEU A 15 10.30 4.29 -13.87
C LEU A 15 10.49 5.49 -14.79
N VAL A 16 9.85 5.51 -15.96
CA VAL A 16 9.91 6.62 -16.91
C VAL A 16 9.33 7.88 -16.30
N ALA A 17 8.14 7.81 -15.70
CA ALA A 17 7.52 8.95 -15.03
C ALA A 17 8.40 9.51 -13.90
N SER A 18 9.02 8.63 -13.12
CA SER A 18 9.91 9.02 -12.02
C SER A 18 11.22 9.64 -12.51
N LEU A 19 11.79 9.14 -13.61
CA LEU A 19 12.97 9.74 -14.23
C LEU A 19 12.68 11.13 -14.77
N LEU A 20 11.55 11.31 -15.47
CA LEU A 20 11.11 12.61 -15.96
C LEU A 20 10.90 13.58 -14.79
N LEU A 21 10.21 13.14 -13.74
CA LEU A 21 9.99 13.95 -12.54
C LEU A 21 11.31 14.33 -11.83
N ALA A 22 12.25 13.39 -11.74
CA ALA A 22 13.58 13.65 -11.20
C ALA A 22 14.33 14.70 -12.04
N ALA A 23 14.31 14.57 -13.37
CA ALA A 23 14.96 15.51 -14.27
C ALA A 23 14.38 16.94 -14.10
N VAL A 24 13.05 17.07 -14.02
CA VAL A 24 12.40 18.36 -13.77
C VAL A 24 12.76 18.92 -12.39
N GLY A 25 12.76 18.08 -11.34
CA GLY A 25 13.17 18.49 -9.99
C GLY A 25 14.62 18.96 -9.90
N VAL A 26 15.54 18.26 -10.57
CA VAL A 26 16.96 18.64 -10.66
C VAL A 26 17.13 19.94 -11.44
N ALA A 27 16.40 20.12 -12.55
CA ALA A 27 16.41 21.37 -13.31
C ALA A 27 15.92 22.56 -12.46
N ALA A 28 14.83 22.39 -11.71
CA ALA A 28 14.34 23.42 -10.79
C ALA A 28 15.37 23.76 -9.71
N LEU A 29 16.04 22.75 -9.14
CA LEU A 29 17.10 22.95 -8.16
C LEU A 29 18.31 23.68 -8.78
N ALA A 30 18.70 23.32 -10.01
CA ALA A 30 19.78 23.99 -10.72
C ALA A 30 19.47 25.48 -10.99
N VAL A 31 18.23 25.79 -11.39
CA VAL A 31 17.76 27.18 -11.56
C VAL A 31 17.79 27.96 -10.25
N ALA A 32 17.41 27.33 -9.13
CA ALA A 32 17.43 27.94 -7.81
C ALA A 32 18.85 28.28 -7.31
N LEU A 33 19.85 27.49 -7.73
CA LEU A 33 21.24 27.63 -7.31
C LEU A 33 22.11 28.42 -8.30
N ALA A 34 21.59 28.72 -9.50
CA ALA A 34 22.36 29.39 -10.53
C ALA A 34 22.64 30.86 -10.15
N PRO A 35 23.89 31.32 -10.24
CA PRO A 35 24.26 32.68 -9.82
C PRO A 35 23.65 33.77 -10.72
N SER A 36 23.32 33.44 -11.97
CA SER A 36 22.75 34.36 -12.98
C SER A 36 21.24 34.58 -12.86
N THR A 37 20.52 33.73 -12.13
CA THR A 37 19.06 33.82 -11.91
C THR A 37 18.70 34.48 -10.59
N ASN A 38 19.70 34.87 -9.78
CA ASN A 38 19.53 35.58 -8.50
C ASN A 38 18.94 37.00 -8.61
N ALA A 39 18.45 37.40 -9.78
CA ALA A 39 17.60 38.58 -9.91
C ALA A 39 16.17 38.36 -9.34
N GLY A 40 15.78 37.12 -9.02
CA GLY A 40 14.46 36.76 -8.48
C GLY A 40 14.51 35.93 -7.19
N ASN A 41 13.33 35.69 -6.60
CA ASN A 41 13.17 34.89 -5.39
C ASN A 41 13.32 33.37 -5.71
N PRO A 42 14.32 32.65 -5.18
CA PRO A 42 14.55 31.23 -5.49
C PRO A 42 13.62 30.27 -4.72
N ILE A 43 12.88 30.75 -3.72
CA ILE A 43 12.06 29.92 -2.82
C ILE A 43 11.08 29.00 -3.57
N PRO A 44 10.33 29.43 -4.60
CA PRO A 44 9.37 28.56 -5.29
C PRO A 44 10.05 27.34 -5.95
N TYR A 45 11.24 27.53 -6.53
CA TYR A 45 11.98 26.45 -7.18
C TYR A 45 12.55 25.46 -6.17
N LEU A 46 13.01 25.95 -5.00
CA LEU A 46 13.47 25.10 -3.90
C LEU A 46 12.32 24.25 -3.35
N LEU A 47 11.14 24.85 -3.11
CA LEU A 47 9.97 24.12 -2.63
C LEU A 47 9.50 23.08 -3.65
N PHE A 48 9.49 23.43 -4.94
CA PHE A 48 9.15 22.51 -6.01
C PHE A 48 10.14 21.34 -6.09
N ALA A 49 11.45 21.60 -6.07
CA ALA A 49 12.48 20.55 -6.06
C ALA A 49 12.36 19.66 -4.81
N ALA A 50 12.14 20.26 -3.64
CA ALA A 50 11.95 19.55 -2.38
C ALA A 50 10.70 18.64 -2.39
N ALA A 51 9.64 18.99 -3.12
CA ALA A 51 8.46 18.15 -3.27
C ALA A 51 8.65 17.02 -4.31
N THR A 52 9.22 17.35 -5.47
CA THR A 52 9.34 16.42 -6.61
C THR A 52 10.42 15.36 -6.43
N LEU A 53 11.59 15.71 -5.88
CA LEU A 53 12.73 14.80 -5.76
C LEU A 53 12.44 13.59 -4.85
N PRO A 54 11.81 13.73 -3.66
CA PRO A 54 11.42 12.58 -2.85
C PRO A 54 10.41 11.67 -3.54
N VAL A 55 9.45 12.23 -4.27
CA VAL A 55 8.45 11.46 -5.02
C VAL A 55 9.12 10.66 -6.14
N ALA A 56 10.00 11.30 -6.90
CA ALA A 56 10.77 10.64 -7.94
C ALA A 56 11.68 9.54 -7.36
N LEU A 57 12.35 9.81 -6.23
CA LEU A 57 13.19 8.84 -5.52
C LEU A 57 12.37 7.62 -5.07
N PHE A 58 11.15 7.84 -4.55
CA PHE A 58 10.25 6.77 -4.18
C PHE A 58 9.85 5.91 -5.38
N GLY A 59 9.54 6.53 -6.53
CA GLY A 59 9.22 5.80 -7.75
C GLY A 59 10.41 5.02 -8.34
N LEU A 60 11.62 5.56 -8.24
CA LEU A 60 12.85 4.92 -8.72
C LEU A 60 13.34 3.78 -7.83
N ILE A 61 13.24 3.92 -6.52
CA ILE A 61 13.83 2.99 -5.55
C ILE A 61 12.75 2.20 -4.81
N GLY A 62 11.74 2.89 -4.29
CA GLY A 62 10.67 2.31 -3.48
C GLY A 62 9.84 1.30 -4.26
N VAL A 63 9.32 1.68 -5.42
CA VAL A 63 8.42 0.82 -6.22
C VAL A 63 9.11 -0.46 -6.71
N PRO A 64 10.32 -0.44 -7.29
CA PRO A 64 11.01 -1.68 -7.68
C PRO A 64 11.35 -2.57 -6.49
N ARG A 65 11.75 -2.00 -5.34
CA ARG A 65 12.04 -2.77 -4.11
C ARG A 65 10.77 -3.43 -3.57
N TRP A 66 9.65 -2.71 -3.57
CA TRP A 66 8.35 -3.25 -3.18
C TRP A 66 7.98 -4.48 -4.01
N TYR A 67 8.00 -4.38 -5.35
CA TYR A 67 7.62 -5.51 -6.20
C TYR A 67 8.61 -6.67 -6.19
N ARG A 68 9.92 -6.42 -6.01
CA ARG A 68 10.89 -7.51 -5.79
C ARG A 68 10.61 -8.27 -4.51
N ARG A 69 10.19 -7.58 -3.44
CA ARG A 69 9.82 -8.20 -2.16
C ARG A 69 8.49 -8.93 -2.28
N ALA A 70 7.47 -8.30 -2.85
CA ALA A 70 6.17 -8.90 -3.13
C ALA A 70 6.32 -10.20 -3.95
N GLY A 71 7.14 -10.18 -5.01
CA GLY A 71 7.42 -11.38 -5.81
C GLY A 71 8.08 -12.51 -5.02
N ARG A 72 8.98 -12.20 -4.08
CA ARG A 72 9.58 -13.20 -3.18
C ARG A 72 8.56 -13.80 -2.21
N ILE A 73 7.63 -12.99 -1.69
CA ILE A 73 6.58 -13.44 -0.79
C ILE A 73 5.62 -14.37 -1.53
N VAL A 74 5.13 -13.96 -2.71
CA VAL A 74 4.23 -14.79 -3.54
C VAL A 74 4.88 -16.13 -3.92
N ALA A 75 6.19 -16.13 -4.13
CA ALA A 75 6.96 -17.32 -4.45
C ALA A 75 7.23 -18.26 -3.26
N GLY A 76 7.32 -17.72 -2.05
CA GLY A 76 7.86 -18.42 -0.88
C GLY A 76 6.86 -18.67 0.25
N THR A 77 5.68 -18.05 0.21
CA THR A 77 4.70 -18.11 1.29
C THR A 77 3.37 -18.66 0.76
N PRO A 78 2.76 -19.66 1.41
CA PRO A 78 1.44 -20.15 1.02
C PRO A 78 0.38 -19.05 1.21
N PRO A 79 -0.60 -18.94 0.31
CA PRO A 79 -1.66 -17.95 0.45
C PRO A 79 -2.58 -18.27 1.64
N ARG A 80 -3.01 -17.23 2.36
CA ARG A 80 -4.01 -17.35 3.44
C ARG A 80 -5.42 -17.28 2.85
N PRO A 81 -6.32 -18.24 3.13
CA PRO A 81 -7.68 -18.19 2.61
C PRO A 81 -8.47 -17.01 3.20
N ALA A 82 -9.21 -16.30 2.36
CA ALA A 82 -10.09 -15.19 2.75
C ALA A 82 -11.26 -15.02 1.76
N LEU A 83 -12.17 -14.11 2.07
CA LEU A 83 -13.18 -13.63 1.14
C LEU A 83 -12.85 -12.20 0.73
N ALA A 84 -12.97 -11.86 -0.55
CA ALA A 84 -12.81 -10.50 -1.02
C ALA A 84 -13.92 -10.11 -1.99
N SER A 85 -14.38 -8.87 -1.93
CA SER A 85 -15.22 -8.24 -2.94
C SER A 85 -14.40 -7.22 -3.70
N LEU A 86 -14.40 -7.33 -5.03
CA LEU A 86 -13.76 -6.35 -5.89
C LEU A 86 -14.76 -5.26 -6.26
N ARG A 87 -14.28 -4.02 -6.22
CA ARG A 87 -15.03 -2.84 -6.64
C ARG A 87 -14.17 -2.00 -7.54
N LEU A 88 -14.76 -1.54 -8.62
CA LEU A 88 -14.21 -0.48 -9.44
C LEU A 88 -14.71 0.84 -8.86
N GLU A 89 -13.87 1.86 -8.80
CA GLU A 89 -14.33 3.19 -8.44
C GLU A 89 -15.23 3.75 -9.56
N GLU A 90 -16.52 3.86 -9.27
CA GLU A 90 -17.50 4.49 -10.15
C GLU A 90 -17.53 6.00 -9.87
N GLY A 91 -16.98 6.81 -10.78
CA GLY A 91 -17.11 8.27 -10.73
C GLY A 91 -15.82 9.08 -10.90
N SER A 92 -14.67 8.43 -11.07
CA SER A 92 -13.41 9.11 -11.36
C SER A 92 -12.96 8.82 -12.78
N ASP A 93 -12.50 9.84 -13.52
CA ASP A 93 -11.85 9.69 -14.84
C ASP A 93 -10.62 8.76 -14.79
N SER A 94 -10.20 8.39 -13.58
CA SER A 94 -9.24 7.33 -13.31
C SER A 94 -9.95 6.08 -12.77
N THR A 95 -10.07 5.06 -13.62
CA THR A 95 -10.44 3.71 -13.18
C THR A 95 -9.41 3.21 -12.18
N ALA A 96 -9.81 3.07 -10.91
CA ALA A 96 -9.03 2.42 -9.87
C ALA A 96 -9.77 1.17 -9.38
N LEU A 97 -9.02 0.08 -9.20
CA LEU A 97 -9.54 -1.19 -8.70
C LEU A 97 -9.27 -1.30 -7.21
N TYR A 98 -10.30 -1.57 -6.44
CA TYR A 98 -10.23 -1.78 -5.01
C TYR A 98 -10.70 -3.19 -4.64
N ALA A 99 -10.08 -3.75 -3.61
CA ALA A 99 -10.59 -4.94 -2.94
C ALA A 99 -10.98 -4.61 -1.50
N GLU A 100 -12.19 -4.99 -1.13
CA GLU A 100 -12.59 -5.11 0.28
C GLU A 100 -12.32 -6.56 0.69
N VAL A 101 -11.46 -6.75 1.67
CA VAL A 101 -11.00 -8.08 2.07
C VAL A 101 -11.51 -8.41 3.45
N ARG A 102 -12.21 -9.53 3.60
CA ARG A 102 -12.70 -10.06 4.87
C ARG A 102 -11.90 -11.29 5.26
N ILE A 103 -11.18 -11.21 6.38
CA ILE A 103 -10.37 -12.30 6.91
C ILE A 103 -11.18 -12.99 8.02
N GLY A 104 -11.68 -14.20 7.73
CA GLY A 104 -12.54 -14.96 8.64
C GLY A 104 -13.99 -14.46 8.69
N GLU A 105 -14.75 -14.94 9.67
CA GLU A 105 -16.19 -14.63 9.81
C GLU A 105 -16.46 -13.28 10.51
N SER A 106 -15.47 -12.76 11.24
CA SER A 106 -15.64 -11.53 12.03
C SER A 106 -15.54 -10.28 11.16
N ALA A 107 -16.59 -9.46 11.16
CA ALA A 107 -16.62 -8.15 10.50
C ALA A 107 -15.54 -7.19 11.03
N ALA A 108 -14.99 -7.44 12.22
CA ALA A 108 -13.93 -6.63 12.81
C ALA A 108 -12.56 -6.76 12.11
N GLN A 109 -12.37 -7.77 11.24
CA GLN A 109 -11.14 -7.97 10.44
C GLN A 109 -11.39 -7.71 8.95
N ALA A 110 -12.25 -6.73 8.64
CA ALA A 110 -12.41 -6.22 7.29
C ALA A 110 -11.32 -5.18 6.99
N LEU A 111 -10.61 -5.39 5.89
CA LEU A 111 -9.72 -4.41 5.28
C LEU A 111 -10.52 -3.67 4.21
N ASP A 112 -10.96 -2.47 4.57
CA ASP A 112 -11.66 -1.59 3.63
C ASP A 112 -10.67 -1.00 2.61
N ALA A 113 -11.04 -1.12 1.33
CA ALA A 113 -10.41 -0.50 0.18
C ALA A 113 -8.86 -0.69 0.11
N VAL A 114 -8.45 -1.88 -0.31
CA VAL A 114 -7.08 -2.16 -0.77
C VAL A 114 -6.96 -1.77 -2.24
N ALA A 115 -6.13 -0.78 -2.56
CA ALA A 115 -5.87 -0.39 -3.94
C ALA A 115 -5.05 -1.45 -4.68
N LEU A 116 -5.55 -1.88 -5.83
CA LEU A 116 -4.98 -2.91 -6.67
C LEU A 116 -4.51 -2.35 -8.01
N LEU A 117 -3.46 -2.97 -8.56
CA LEU A 117 -3.07 -2.79 -9.94
C LEU A 117 -4.15 -3.41 -10.84
N ILE A 118 -4.63 -2.65 -11.81
CA ILE A 118 -5.54 -3.17 -12.83
C ILE A 118 -4.76 -4.17 -13.70
N PRO A 119 -5.20 -5.44 -13.76
CA PRO A 119 -4.59 -6.41 -14.64
C PRO A 119 -4.96 -6.15 -16.12
N ALA A 120 -4.29 -6.83 -17.05
CA ALA A 120 -4.61 -6.73 -18.47
C ALA A 120 -5.76 -7.64 -18.90
N TRP A 121 -6.20 -8.54 -18.03
CA TRP A 121 -7.38 -9.38 -18.23
C TRP A 121 -8.63 -8.71 -17.64
N ASP A 122 -9.80 -9.12 -18.14
CA ASP A 122 -11.08 -8.53 -17.76
C ASP A 122 -11.49 -8.91 -16.33
N VAL A 123 -11.51 -7.90 -15.44
CA VAL A 123 -11.94 -8.04 -14.04
C VAL A 123 -13.46 -7.97 -13.86
N GLY A 124 -14.21 -7.57 -14.90
CA GLY A 124 -15.67 -7.43 -14.86
C GLY A 124 -16.41 -8.62 -14.24
N PRO A 125 -16.09 -9.88 -14.59
CA PRO A 125 -16.74 -11.06 -14.02
C PRO A 125 -16.53 -11.25 -12.52
N LEU A 126 -15.55 -10.55 -11.93
CA LEU A 126 -15.20 -10.62 -10.52
C LEU A 126 -15.78 -9.45 -9.70
N LEU A 127 -16.44 -8.48 -10.34
CA LEU A 127 -17.00 -7.33 -9.65
C LEU A 127 -18.34 -7.67 -8.99
N GLY A 128 -18.62 -6.99 -7.87
CA GLY A 128 -19.97 -6.94 -7.29
C GLY A 128 -20.31 -8.00 -6.25
N GLY A 129 -19.48 -9.04 -6.06
CA GLY A 129 -19.75 -10.11 -5.10
C GLY A 129 -18.53 -10.54 -4.27
N PRO A 130 -18.72 -11.04 -3.03
CA PRO A 130 -17.66 -11.67 -2.26
C PRO A 130 -17.28 -13.01 -2.89
N MET A 131 -15.99 -13.26 -3.05
CA MET A 131 -15.44 -14.50 -3.62
C MET A 131 -14.29 -15.05 -2.76
N PRO A 132 -14.04 -16.38 -2.79
CA PRO A 132 -12.89 -16.96 -2.13
C PRO A 132 -11.60 -16.53 -2.82
N VAL A 133 -10.64 -16.06 -2.02
CA VAL A 133 -9.34 -15.58 -2.49
C VAL A 133 -8.20 -16.09 -1.61
N GLY A 134 -6.99 -16.11 -2.17
CA GLY A 134 -5.76 -16.36 -1.44
C GLY A 134 -4.99 -15.06 -1.18
N LEU A 135 -4.79 -14.69 0.07
CA LEU A 135 -4.04 -13.48 0.44
C LEU A 135 -2.55 -13.79 0.61
N TYR A 136 -1.72 -12.99 -0.05
CA TYR A 136 -0.28 -12.98 0.20
C TYR A 136 0.08 -11.80 1.08
N VAL A 137 0.58 -12.12 2.27
CA VAL A 137 0.92 -11.14 3.30
C VAL A 137 2.40 -11.18 3.55
N ASP A 138 3.01 -10.00 3.64
CA ASP A 138 4.37 -9.82 4.08
C ASP A 138 4.48 -10.10 5.58
N PRO A 139 5.17 -11.18 6.02
CA PRO A 139 5.20 -11.58 7.41
C PRO A 139 5.98 -10.60 8.30
N GLU A 140 6.96 -9.86 7.78
CA GLU A 140 7.75 -8.94 8.61
C GLU A 140 7.04 -7.58 8.80
N ARG A 141 6.10 -7.24 7.92
CA ARG A 141 5.46 -5.91 7.89
C ARG A 141 3.95 -5.97 8.09
N CYS A 142 3.40 -7.17 8.16
CA CYS A 142 1.97 -7.45 8.18
C CYS A 142 1.23 -6.69 7.06
N ARG A 143 1.78 -6.67 5.83
CA ARG A 143 1.20 -5.93 4.70
C ARG A 143 0.67 -6.85 3.62
N LEU A 144 -0.51 -6.56 3.09
CA LEU A 144 -1.01 -7.26 1.91
C LEU A 144 -0.18 -6.87 0.68
N VAL A 145 0.30 -7.87 -0.05
CA VAL A 145 1.12 -7.66 -1.26
C VAL A 145 0.44 -8.11 -2.54
N ALA A 146 -0.40 -9.14 -2.47
CA ALA A 146 -1.18 -9.63 -3.61
C ALA A 146 -2.40 -10.46 -3.15
N ILE A 147 -3.39 -10.59 -4.04
CA ILE A 147 -4.62 -11.37 -3.87
C ILE A 147 -4.77 -12.34 -5.03
N ALA A 148 -4.78 -13.65 -4.74
CA ALA A 148 -5.00 -14.71 -5.71
C ALA A 148 -6.49 -14.93 -5.88
N VAL A 149 -6.91 -14.84 -7.15
CA VAL A 149 -8.27 -15.11 -7.62
C VAL A 149 -8.20 -16.26 -8.64
N PRO A 150 -9.31 -16.92 -8.97
CA PRO A 150 -9.32 -18.05 -9.90
C PRO A 150 -8.67 -17.74 -11.27
N GLN A 151 -8.80 -16.50 -11.74
CA GLN A 151 -8.34 -16.02 -13.04
C GLN A 151 -6.87 -15.57 -13.03
N GLY A 152 -6.27 -15.33 -11.85
CA GLY A 152 -4.91 -14.84 -11.76
C GLY A 152 -4.56 -14.12 -10.45
N MET A 153 -3.56 -13.23 -10.56
CA MET A 153 -2.97 -12.54 -9.42
C MET A 153 -3.25 -11.04 -9.51
N LEU A 154 -3.87 -10.48 -8.48
CA LEU A 154 -4.07 -9.05 -8.33
C LEU A 154 -2.99 -8.50 -7.39
N TRP A 155 -2.23 -7.51 -7.85
CA TRP A 155 -1.10 -6.94 -7.11
C TRP A 155 -1.52 -5.68 -6.36
N CYS A 156 -1.10 -5.51 -5.11
CA CYS A 156 -1.40 -4.30 -4.36
C CYS A 156 -0.50 -3.12 -4.79
N LEU A 157 -1.08 -1.92 -4.85
CA LEU A 157 -0.33 -0.68 -5.03
C LEU A 157 0.44 -0.33 -3.74
N PRO A 158 1.68 0.20 -3.86
CA PRO A 158 2.43 0.67 -2.70
C PRO A 158 1.90 2.03 -2.19
N PRO A 159 1.96 2.30 -0.87
CA PRO A 159 2.24 1.34 0.20
C PRO A 159 1.03 0.44 0.47
N GLY A 160 1.23 -0.88 0.48
CA GLY A 160 0.15 -1.83 0.78
C GLY A 160 -0.46 -1.61 2.17
N ARG A 161 -1.74 -1.97 2.34
CA ARG A 161 -2.47 -1.89 3.60
C ARG A 161 -1.89 -2.86 4.64
N ILE A 162 -1.82 -2.41 5.89
CA ILE A 162 -1.45 -3.23 7.04
C ILE A 162 -2.65 -4.09 7.42
N ILE A 163 -2.45 -5.39 7.52
CA ILE A 163 -3.41 -6.33 8.04
C ILE A 163 -3.23 -6.36 9.56
N PRO A 164 -4.26 -6.02 10.35
CA PRO A 164 -4.19 -6.23 11.78
C PRO A 164 -4.04 -7.74 12.01
N ASP A 165 -2.94 -8.14 12.66
CA ASP A 165 -2.81 -9.53 13.08
C ASP A 165 -3.98 -9.83 14.00
N GLY A 166 -4.75 -10.86 13.66
CA GLY A 166 -5.86 -11.36 14.48
C GLY A 166 -5.42 -11.93 15.84
N SER A 167 -4.19 -11.63 16.27
CA SER A 167 -3.78 -11.78 17.66
C SER A 167 -4.70 -10.92 18.52
N PRO A 168 -5.35 -11.49 19.55
CA PRO A 168 -6.12 -10.67 20.48
C PRO A 168 -5.22 -9.54 21.01
N PRO A 169 -5.76 -8.34 21.29
CA PRO A 169 -4.99 -7.33 22.01
C PRO A 169 -4.40 -8.03 23.23
N ALA A 170 -3.08 -7.94 23.41
CA ALA A 170 -2.44 -8.42 24.62
C ALA A 170 -3.26 -7.81 25.76
N ARG A 171 -3.96 -8.67 26.50
CA ARG A 171 -4.80 -8.28 27.62
C ARG A 171 -3.84 -7.62 28.59
N ASP A 172 -3.77 -6.28 28.56
CA ASP A 172 -2.89 -5.50 29.41
C ASP A 172 -3.25 -5.92 30.83
N GLY A 173 -2.33 -6.63 31.49
CA GLY A 173 -2.54 -7.28 32.78
C GLY A 173 -2.65 -6.30 33.93
N ARG A 174 -3.28 -5.13 33.69
CA ARG A 174 -3.61 -4.12 34.68
C ARG A 174 -5.08 -4.19 35.07
N ASP A 175 -5.59 -5.39 35.29
CA ASP A 175 -6.69 -5.55 36.24
C ASP A 175 -6.07 -5.43 37.64
N HIS A 176 -5.89 -4.18 38.07
CA HIS A 176 -5.64 -3.85 39.46
C HIS A 176 -6.90 -4.27 40.25
N PRO A 177 -6.83 -5.23 41.19
CA PRO A 177 -7.97 -5.50 42.04
C PRO A 177 -8.28 -4.25 42.88
N PRO A 178 -9.54 -3.81 43.00
CA PRO A 178 -9.89 -2.73 43.91
C PRO A 178 -9.57 -3.17 45.34
N GLY A 179 -8.67 -2.43 45.98
CA GLY A 179 -8.30 -2.63 47.38
C GLY A 179 -9.53 -2.56 48.27
N ALA A 180 -9.74 -3.62 49.04
CA ALA A 180 -10.68 -3.65 50.15
C ALA A 180 -10.12 -2.75 51.27
N GLY A 181 -10.47 -1.47 51.22
CA GLY A 181 -10.32 -0.55 52.35
C GLY A 181 -11.45 -0.77 53.34
N GLY A 182 -11.16 -1.45 54.46
CA GLY A 182 -12.07 -1.56 55.59
C GLY A 182 -12.19 -0.25 56.37
N PRO A 183 -13.35 0.07 56.94
CA PRO A 183 -13.47 1.16 57.90
C PRO A 183 -13.16 0.67 59.34
N GLY A 184 -11.99 1.03 59.86
CA GLY A 184 -11.83 1.34 61.29
C GLY A 184 -12.19 2.83 61.46
N GLY A 185 -13.06 3.25 62.37
CA GLY A 185 -13.06 2.92 63.79
C GLY A 185 -12.32 4.06 64.51
N GLY A 186 -13.06 5.10 64.91
CA GLY A 186 -12.52 6.26 65.62
C GLY A 186 -13.64 7.07 66.29
N LEU A 187 -13.92 6.71 67.54
CA LEU A 187 -14.38 7.61 68.59
C LEU A 187 -13.13 8.17 69.29
#